data_AF-A0A6G1Q714-F1
#
_entry.id   AF-A0A6G1Q714-F1
#
_cell.length_a   1.000
_cell.length_b   1.000
_cell.length_c   1.000
_cell.angle_alpha   90.00
_cell.angle_beta   90.00
_cell.angle_gamma   90.00
#
_symmetry.space_group_name_H-M   'P 1'
#
loop_
_entity.id
_entity.type
_entity.pdbx_description
1 polymer ?
#
loop_
_entity_poly.entity_id
_entity_poly.type
_entity_poly.pdbx_seq_one_letter_code
_entity_poly.pdbx_strand_id
1 'polypeptide(L)'
;MKLNVFKSLWFTEKNVLGTEVTQEPQTKKSDKSDKEKKPLMEAQTKPKNISNKASEESKTTFTSSSDDQDLPTNSRVIVDEIDPNGKYIRLRNTFNENQTLGNWKLDLEINKKSNIYKFSPGFILNAEEMVTVYTVFIIVLLLTLYHSHTAAVSLREKLPECMNDKDYDDLLHTVKAGLPHIKTSHHVVSVGAHVAGLTAAKLLQDAGHKITIFEASGCVGGRVETYRNEKEGWYAELGAMRIPIFHNIVVYVAETLGVKLNEFIMDDPNTFYCVNGQQEKTSTVQSNPDILRYNVLESEKGKSADALLQQALNKVITEMETHGCVAALKKYDNYSLKEFLKEEGGLSSEAVRMIGHLFNEQSLMHTALRQLFSFNHADAVLVTTTAKAALFMDFHPPLPIKKKDALRAVHYESSTKIILTFSEKFWEKDGIRGGKSITDGPSRFIYYPSHSFPKNKTIGVLLASYTWSDDALLFHGASDEDLKELALRDLARFTAIMLSLSALGWW
;
A
#
# COMPACT_ATOMS: atom_id res chain seq x y z
N MET A 1 37.94 -13.47 -6.28
CA MET A 1 37.37 -14.83 -6.23
C MET A 1 37.43 -15.42 -7.64
N LYS A 2 38.14 -16.54 -7.86
CA LYS A 2 38.24 -17.19 -9.17
C LYS A 2 37.48 -18.51 -9.15
N LEU A 3 36.64 -18.74 -10.16
CA LEU A 3 35.86 -19.96 -10.33
C LEU A 3 36.35 -20.64 -11.63
N ASN A 4 36.80 -21.90 -11.55
CA ASN A 4 37.33 -22.66 -12.68
C ASN A 4 36.40 -23.84 -13.01
N VAL A 5 36.16 -24.10 -14.29
CA VAL A 5 35.42 -25.27 -14.78
C VAL A 5 36.11 -25.82 -16.03
N PHE A 6 36.38 -27.13 -16.03
CA PHE A 6 36.96 -27.85 -17.16
C PHE A 6 35.91 -28.44 -18.11
N LYS A 7 36.28 -28.47 -19.40
CA LYS A 7 35.53 -28.95 -20.57
C LYS A 7 35.44 -30.47 -20.64
N SER A 8 34.30 -30.95 -21.13
CA SER A 8 34.11 -31.83 -22.31
C SER A 8 32.73 -32.49 -22.15
N LEU A 9 31.94 -32.88 -23.15
CA LEU A 9 32.07 -33.10 -24.57
C LEU A 9 30.61 -33.22 -25.09
N TRP A 10 30.40 -33.03 -26.40
CA TRP A 10 29.16 -33.32 -27.16
C TRP A 10 28.21 -32.15 -27.48
N PHE A 11 28.49 -31.57 -28.65
CA PHE A 11 27.56 -30.95 -29.59
C PHE A 11 26.30 -31.79 -29.84
N THR A 12 25.16 -31.13 -30.04
CA THR A 12 24.39 -31.26 -31.31
C THR A 12 23.48 -30.04 -31.48
N GLU A 13 23.57 -29.45 -32.67
CA GLU A 13 22.84 -28.27 -33.14
C GLU A 13 21.34 -28.53 -33.30
N LYS A 14 20.52 -27.48 -33.12
CA LYS A 14 19.44 -27.17 -34.06
C LYS A 14 19.07 -25.68 -34.01
N ASN A 15 19.27 -25.04 -35.15
CA ASN A 15 18.99 -23.64 -35.49
C ASN A 15 17.50 -23.28 -35.38
N VAL A 16 17.19 -22.07 -34.89
CA VAL A 16 16.22 -21.16 -35.54
C VAL A 16 16.74 -19.72 -35.44
N LEU A 17 16.68 -19.05 -36.60
CA LEU A 17 17.25 -17.76 -37.00
C LEU A 17 16.93 -16.56 -36.11
N GLY A 18 17.91 -15.65 -36.02
CA GLY A 18 17.84 -14.39 -35.31
C GLY A 18 17.45 -13.18 -36.17
N THR A 19 17.29 -12.06 -35.46
CA THR A 19 17.32 -10.71 -36.01
C THR A 19 17.95 -9.80 -34.95
N GLU A 20 19.21 -9.43 -35.15
CA GLU A 20 19.89 -8.31 -34.50
C GLU A 20 19.31 -6.99 -35.04
N VAL A 21 19.03 -6.05 -34.14
CA VAL A 21 18.70 -4.66 -34.50
C VAL A 21 19.90 -3.78 -34.12
N THR A 22 20.76 -3.51 -35.09
CA THR A 22 21.75 -2.44 -35.07
C THR A 22 21.15 -1.18 -35.69
N GLN A 23 21.08 -0.08 -34.94
CA GLN A 23 20.74 1.25 -35.47
C GLN A 23 22.02 2.08 -35.67
N GLU A 24 22.33 2.42 -36.93
CA GLU A 24 23.21 3.54 -37.30
C GLU A 24 22.35 4.76 -37.69
N PRO A 25 22.83 6.00 -37.43
CA PRO A 25 22.03 7.21 -37.61
C PRO A 25 22.16 7.78 -39.04
N GLN A 26 21.03 7.99 -39.71
CA GLN A 26 20.98 8.74 -40.97
C GLN A 26 20.72 10.23 -40.76
N THR A 27 21.63 11.02 -41.33
CA THR A 27 21.58 12.47 -41.50
C THR A 27 20.62 12.86 -42.63
N LYS A 28 19.87 13.97 -42.47
CA LYS A 28 19.23 14.69 -43.57
C LYS A 28 19.51 16.20 -43.51
N LYS A 29 20.20 16.67 -44.55
CA LYS A 29 20.33 18.06 -45.03
C LYS A 29 18.94 18.62 -45.37
N SER A 30 18.52 19.76 -44.81
CA SER A 30 18.66 21.14 -45.32
C SER A 30 18.11 21.39 -46.73
N ASP A 31 17.04 22.18 -46.82
CA ASP A 31 16.95 23.27 -47.80
C ASP A 31 16.09 24.43 -47.27
N LYS A 32 16.58 25.64 -47.54
CA LYS A 32 16.08 26.96 -47.14
C LYS A 32 15.61 27.73 -48.37
N SER A 33 14.62 28.61 -48.21
CA SER A 33 14.63 30.00 -48.72
C SER A 33 13.36 30.71 -48.23
N ASP A 34 13.46 31.63 -47.27
CA ASP A 34 13.60 33.11 -47.44
C ASP A 34 12.22 33.77 -47.57
N LYS A 35 11.87 34.94 -47.00
CA LYS A 35 12.50 35.95 -46.14
C LYS A 35 11.39 36.97 -45.83
N GLU A 36 11.29 37.48 -44.61
CA GLU A 36 11.22 38.93 -44.40
C GLU A 36 11.64 39.29 -42.96
N LYS A 37 12.29 40.45 -42.80
CA LYS A 37 13.23 40.80 -41.74
C LYS A 37 12.68 41.95 -40.87
N LYS A 38 12.75 41.75 -39.53
CA LYS A 38 13.29 42.62 -38.43
C LYS A 38 12.77 44.07 -38.22
N PRO A 39 13.06 44.76 -37.07
CA PRO A 39 13.99 44.44 -35.95
C PRO A 39 13.54 44.71 -34.48
N LEU A 40 14.34 44.15 -33.54
CA LEU A 40 14.78 44.59 -32.16
C LEU A 40 13.74 45.16 -31.16
N MET A 41 13.74 44.85 -29.85
CA MET A 41 14.84 44.84 -28.87
C MET A 41 14.41 44.18 -27.53
N GLU A 42 15.39 43.90 -26.68
CA GLU A 42 15.35 43.22 -25.36
C GLU A 42 14.38 43.80 -24.31
N ALA A 43 13.86 42.93 -23.41
CA ALA A 43 13.74 43.23 -21.98
C ALA A 43 13.37 41.99 -21.15
N GLN A 44 14.17 41.74 -20.11
CA GLN A 44 13.84 40.91 -18.95
C GLN A 44 12.59 41.47 -18.23
N THR A 45 11.64 40.63 -17.77
CA THR A 45 10.94 40.86 -16.48
C THR A 45 10.05 39.70 -16.03
N LYS A 46 10.05 39.52 -14.70
CA LYS A 46 9.24 38.63 -13.84
C LYS A 46 7.72 38.75 -14.08
N PRO A 47 6.92 37.71 -13.74
CA PRO A 47 5.47 37.83 -13.76
C PRO A 47 4.94 38.70 -12.60
N LYS A 48 4.07 39.66 -12.94
CA LYS A 48 3.27 40.48 -12.03
C LYS A 48 1.81 40.02 -12.00
N ASN A 49 1.26 40.03 -10.80
CA ASN A 49 -0.13 39.88 -10.35
C ASN A 49 -1.22 40.38 -11.31
N ILE A 50 -2.32 39.62 -11.37
CA ILE A 50 -3.66 40.12 -11.69
C ILE A 50 -4.58 39.75 -10.53
N SER A 51 -5.24 40.77 -9.98
CA SER A 51 -6.16 40.74 -8.86
C SER A 51 -7.63 40.74 -9.31
N ASN A 52 -8.46 40.24 -8.40
CA ASN A 52 -9.86 40.58 -8.11
C ASN A 52 -10.99 40.22 -9.10
N LYS A 53 -11.85 39.29 -8.65
CA LYS A 53 -13.31 39.54 -8.54
C LYS A 53 -13.98 38.51 -7.61
N ALA A 54 -14.42 38.96 -6.44
CA ALA A 54 -15.53 38.36 -5.71
C ALA A 54 -16.39 39.52 -5.18
N SER A 55 -17.64 39.51 -5.60
CA SER A 55 -18.70 40.49 -5.33
C SER A 55 -19.50 40.14 -4.07
N GLU A 56 -19.87 41.17 -3.32
CA GLU A 56 -21.07 41.44 -2.48
C GLU A 56 -22.11 40.30 -2.33
N GLU A 57 -22.76 40.00 -1.20
CA GLU A 57 -23.23 40.79 -0.05
C GLU A 57 -23.23 39.92 1.24
N SER A 58 -22.70 40.43 2.36
CA SER A 58 -22.96 39.85 3.69
C SER A 58 -23.10 40.97 4.73
N LYS A 59 -24.23 41.06 5.41
CA LYS A 59 -24.41 41.96 6.56
C LYS A 59 -23.76 41.34 7.79
N THR A 60 -22.77 42.03 8.35
CA THR A 60 -22.03 41.59 9.54
C THR A 60 -22.40 42.50 10.73
N THR A 61 -22.93 41.94 11.81
CA THR A 61 -23.23 42.68 13.04
C THR A 61 -22.52 42.03 14.22
N PHE A 62 -21.62 42.78 14.88
CA PHE A 62 -20.97 42.37 16.12
C PHE A 62 -21.79 42.89 17.30
N THR A 63 -22.07 42.04 18.31
CA THR A 63 -22.69 42.48 19.56
C THR A 63 -21.95 41.87 20.76
N SER A 64 -21.42 42.72 21.64
CA SER A 64 -20.87 42.35 22.95
C SER A 64 -21.92 42.59 24.02
N SER A 65 -22.19 41.60 24.88
CA SER A 65 -23.03 41.79 26.07
C SER A 65 -22.18 42.26 27.24
N SER A 66 -21.83 43.55 27.24
CA SER A 66 -21.38 44.27 28.44
C SER A 66 -21.82 45.72 28.26
N ASP A 67 -22.75 46.16 29.11
CA ASP A 67 -23.14 47.56 29.24
C ASP A 67 -21.90 48.38 29.64
N ASP A 68 -21.25 49.00 28.67
CA ASP A 68 -20.54 50.27 28.86
C ASP A 68 -20.39 50.97 27.50
N GLN A 69 -20.74 52.25 27.50
CA GLN A 69 -20.72 53.12 26.32
C GLN A 69 -19.28 53.46 25.95
N ASP A 70 -18.82 53.01 24.78
CA ASP A 70 -18.09 53.83 23.80
C ASP A 70 -17.68 52.96 22.60
N LEU A 71 -18.17 53.31 21.41
CA LEU A 71 -17.72 52.75 20.13
C LEU A 71 -16.52 53.55 19.61
N PRO A 72 -15.41 52.88 19.27
CA PRO A 72 -14.59 53.33 18.16
C PRO A 72 -14.60 52.29 17.04
N THR A 73 -15.11 52.74 15.89
CA THR A 73 -14.97 52.14 14.56
C THR A 73 -13.49 51.95 14.19
N ASN A 74 -12.95 50.78 14.53
CA ASN A 74 -11.82 50.11 13.87
C ASN A 74 -11.80 48.65 14.36
N SER A 75 -12.40 47.75 13.59
CA SER A 75 -12.58 46.34 13.97
C SER A 75 -11.22 45.64 14.10
N ARG A 76 -10.69 45.53 15.33
CA ARG A 76 -9.38 44.91 15.62
C ARG A 76 -9.30 43.44 15.16
N VAL A 77 -10.46 42.78 15.06
CA VAL A 77 -10.62 41.42 14.56
C VAL A 77 -11.48 41.43 13.31
N ILE A 78 -11.01 40.78 12.24
CA ILE A 78 -11.73 40.65 10.97
C ILE A 78 -12.09 39.19 10.71
N VAL A 79 -13.14 38.97 9.92
CA VAL A 79 -13.44 37.67 9.33
C VAL A 79 -12.63 37.55 8.03
N ASP A 80 -11.60 36.71 8.05
CA ASP A 80 -10.67 36.50 6.93
C ASP A 80 -11.24 35.54 5.89
N GLU A 81 -11.97 34.52 6.35
CA GLU A 81 -12.55 33.49 5.50
C GLU A 81 -13.91 33.05 6.06
N ILE A 82 -14.87 32.78 5.18
CA ILE A 82 -16.17 32.21 5.51
C ILE A 82 -16.36 30.95 4.68
N ASP A 83 -16.65 29.83 5.33
CA ASP A 83 -17.05 28.60 4.62
C ASP A 83 -18.35 28.86 3.83
N PRO A 84 -18.44 28.45 2.54
CA PRO A 84 -19.62 28.70 1.70
C PRO A 84 -20.94 28.16 2.25
N ASN A 85 -20.90 27.17 3.14
CA ASN A 85 -22.06 26.58 3.81
C ASN A 85 -22.27 27.11 5.23
N GLY A 86 -21.48 28.09 5.68
CA GLY A 86 -21.51 28.64 7.03
C GLY A 86 -20.94 27.71 8.10
N LYS A 87 -20.18 26.66 7.73
CA LYS A 87 -19.68 25.64 8.66
C LYS A 87 -18.69 26.21 9.69
N TYR A 88 -17.80 27.08 9.22
CA TYR A 88 -16.79 27.75 10.02
C TYR A 88 -16.50 29.15 9.46
N ILE A 89 -15.87 29.96 10.30
CA ILE A 89 -15.25 31.23 9.91
C ILE A 89 -13.80 31.23 10.37
N ARG A 90 -12.92 31.93 9.65
CA ARG A 90 -11.59 32.27 10.16
C ARG A 90 -11.58 33.72 10.58
N LEU A 91 -11.13 33.94 11.81
CA LEU A 91 -10.95 35.26 12.38
C LEU A 91 -9.47 35.57 12.43
N ARG A 92 -9.11 36.80 12.07
CA ARG A 92 -7.74 37.30 12.16
C ARG A 92 -7.72 38.50 13.09
N ASN A 93 -6.83 38.49 14.08
CA ASN A 93 -6.47 39.69 14.80
C ASN A 93 -5.51 40.50 13.93
N THR A 94 -5.89 41.72 13.60
CA THR A 94 -5.09 42.60 12.73
C THR A 94 -4.22 43.58 13.51
N PHE A 95 -4.25 43.48 14.84
CA PHE A 95 -3.48 44.32 15.75
C PHE A 95 -2.35 43.52 16.43
N ASN A 96 -1.36 44.28 16.91
CA ASN A 96 -0.18 43.79 17.60
C ASN A 96 -0.40 43.53 19.11
N GLU A 97 -1.65 43.56 19.57
CA GLU A 97 -2.05 43.28 20.95
C GLU A 97 -3.07 42.14 20.99
N ASN A 98 -3.07 41.36 22.09
CA ASN A 98 -4.04 40.28 22.30
C ASN A 98 -5.45 40.85 22.49
N GLN A 99 -6.44 40.22 21.85
CA GLN A 99 -7.83 40.59 21.96
C GLN A 99 -8.63 39.52 22.69
N THR A 100 -9.20 39.87 23.84
CA THR A 100 -10.15 39.00 24.55
C THR A 100 -11.50 39.03 23.83
N LEU A 101 -11.95 37.87 23.35
CA LEU A 101 -13.25 37.68 22.72
C LEU A 101 -14.19 36.86 23.62
N GLY A 102 -13.85 36.71 24.90
CA GLY A 102 -14.65 35.99 25.87
C GLY A 102 -16.10 36.50 25.90
N ASN A 103 -17.05 35.58 25.78
CA ASN A 103 -18.49 35.86 25.73
C ASN A 103 -19.00 36.64 24.50
N TRP A 104 -18.18 36.83 23.48
CA TRP A 104 -18.65 37.42 22.24
C TRP A 104 -19.67 36.50 21.55
N LYS A 105 -20.56 37.12 20.76
CA LYS A 105 -21.43 36.42 19.82
C LYS A 105 -21.30 37.12 18.47
N LEU A 106 -20.99 36.35 17.44
CA LEU A 106 -20.99 36.82 16.07
C LEU A 106 -22.17 36.19 15.32
N ASP A 107 -23.02 37.05 14.78
CA ASP A 107 -24.18 36.67 13.96
C ASP A 107 -23.87 37.02 12.50
N LEU A 108 -23.80 36.01 11.65
CA LEU A 108 -23.51 36.15 10.23
C LEU A 108 -24.62 35.52 9.40
N GLU A 109 -25.21 36.32 8.51
CA GLU A 109 -26.18 35.81 7.55
C GLU A 109 -25.48 35.30 6.30
N ILE A 110 -25.57 33.99 6.04
CA ILE A 110 -24.96 33.32 4.90
C ILE A 110 -26.07 32.54 4.19
N ASN A 111 -26.28 32.78 2.89
CA ASN A 111 -27.35 32.15 2.10
C ASN A 111 -28.76 32.28 2.73
N LYS A 112 -29.11 33.47 3.24
CA LYS A 112 -30.38 33.77 3.93
C LYS A 112 -30.63 32.94 5.21
N LYS A 113 -29.58 32.38 5.81
CA LYS A 113 -29.61 31.69 7.11
C LYS A 113 -28.69 32.41 8.09
N SER A 114 -29.20 32.73 9.28
CA SER A 114 -28.40 33.27 10.39
C SER A 114 -27.56 32.15 11.00
N ASN A 115 -26.25 32.36 11.05
CA ASN A 115 -25.27 31.48 11.68
C ASN A 115 -24.66 32.19 12.88
N ILE A 116 -24.72 31.53 14.04
CA ILE A 116 -24.26 32.07 15.31
C ILE A 116 -22.96 31.37 15.72
N TYR A 117 -21.92 32.18 15.94
CA TYR A 117 -20.64 31.76 16.51
C TYR A 117 -20.50 32.34 17.91
N LYS A 118 -20.19 31.50 18.90
CA LYS A 118 -20.04 31.89 20.31
C LYS A 118 -18.62 31.56 20.78
N PHE A 119 -18.09 32.40 21.65
CA PHE A 119 -16.75 32.26 22.19
C PHE A 119 -16.81 31.92 23.69
N SER A 120 -15.92 31.04 24.15
CA SER A 120 -15.85 30.65 25.56
C SER A 120 -15.43 31.85 26.43
N PRO A 121 -15.84 31.92 27.72
CA PRO A 121 -15.58 33.09 28.60
C PRO A 121 -14.11 33.49 28.79
N GLY A 122 -13.15 32.64 28.40
CA GLY A 122 -11.71 32.91 28.47
C GLY A 122 -11.00 32.96 27.11
N PHE A 123 -11.74 33.09 26.00
CA PHE A 123 -11.15 33.09 24.67
C PHE A 123 -10.33 34.36 24.43
N ILE A 124 -9.03 34.20 24.17
CA ILE A 124 -8.10 35.27 23.82
C ILE A 124 -7.55 34.94 22.43
N LEU A 125 -7.70 35.87 21.49
CA LEU A 125 -7.07 35.81 20.19
C LEU A 125 -5.77 36.61 20.25
N ASN A 126 -4.62 35.96 20.08
CA ASN A 126 -3.33 36.63 20.24
C ASN A 126 -3.08 37.65 19.12
N ALA A 127 -2.13 38.55 19.33
CA ALA A 127 -1.66 39.50 18.34
C ALA A 127 -1.30 38.81 17.02
N GLU A 128 -1.79 39.34 15.89
CA GLU A 128 -1.57 38.81 14.53
C GLU A 128 -2.01 37.35 14.30
N GLU A 129 -2.71 36.73 15.25
CA GLU A 129 -3.14 35.33 15.18
C GLU A 129 -4.40 35.16 14.31
N MET A 130 -4.48 34.00 13.67
CA MET A 130 -5.65 33.56 12.91
C MET A 130 -6.23 32.30 13.54
N VAL A 131 -7.53 32.30 13.80
CA VAL A 131 -8.24 31.17 14.41
C VAL A 131 -9.45 30.76 13.59
N THR A 132 -9.71 29.45 13.50
CA THR A 132 -10.92 28.93 12.87
C THR A 132 -11.98 28.66 13.94
N VAL A 133 -13.17 29.25 13.78
CA VAL A 133 -14.31 29.11 14.68
C VAL A 133 -15.45 28.40 13.97
N TYR A 134 -15.91 27.30 14.53
CA TYR A 134 -17.00 26.50 13.97
C TYR A 134 -18.35 26.94 14.56
N THR A 135 -19.45 26.67 13.85
CA THR A 135 -20.79 26.89 14.39
C THR A 135 -21.06 26.00 15.59
N VAL A 136 -21.92 26.48 16.50
CA VAL A 136 -22.25 25.77 17.76
C VAL A 136 -22.73 24.34 17.51
N PHE A 137 -23.45 24.10 16.40
CA PHE A 137 -23.97 22.76 16.06
C PHE A 137 -22.86 21.75 15.78
N ILE A 138 -21.77 22.18 15.17
CA ILE A 138 -20.61 21.32 14.89
C ILE A 138 -19.70 21.19 16.09
N ILE A 139 -19.61 22.20 16.95
CA ILE A 139 -18.90 22.04 18.23
C ILE A 139 -19.59 20.97 19.08
N VAL A 140 -20.92 20.95 19.14
CA VAL A 140 -21.67 19.90 19.85
C VAL A 140 -21.49 18.55 19.16
N LEU A 141 -21.61 18.46 17.83
CA LEU A 141 -21.38 17.21 17.08
C LEU A 141 -19.95 16.68 17.25
N LEU A 142 -18.94 17.55 17.18
CA LEU A 142 -17.54 17.23 17.41
C LEU A 142 -17.31 16.84 18.87
N LEU A 143 -17.92 17.50 19.86
CA LEU A 143 -17.80 17.14 21.28
C LEU A 143 -18.50 15.82 21.60
N THR A 144 -19.64 15.51 20.97
CA THR A 144 -20.29 14.20 21.08
C THR A 144 -19.47 13.13 20.37
N LEU A 145 -18.90 13.42 19.20
CA LEU A 145 -17.94 12.54 18.55
C LEU A 145 -16.68 12.38 19.41
N TYR A 146 -16.20 13.43 20.09
CA TYR A 146 -15.03 13.40 20.95
C TYR A 146 -15.29 12.57 22.22
N HIS A 147 -16.45 12.74 22.87
CA HIS A 147 -16.86 11.92 24.02
C HIS A 147 -17.23 10.48 23.65
N SER A 148 -17.57 10.21 22.39
CA SER A 148 -17.75 8.85 21.88
C SER A 148 -16.47 8.23 21.30
N HIS A 149 -15.41 9.01 21.05
CA HIS A 149 -14.13 8.54 20.51
C HIS A 149 -12.97 8.50 21.51
N THR A 150 -13.14 8.93 22.77
CA THR A 150 -12.05 8.89 23.76
C THR A 150 -11.67 7.50 24.28
N ALA A 151 -12.30 6.43 23.78
CA ALA A 151 -11.89 5.04 24.05
C ALA A 151 -11.35 4.28 22.82
N ALA A 152 -11.30 4.92 21.64
CA ALA A 152 -10.79 4.32 20.40
C ALA A 152 -9.50 5.02 19.93
N VAL A 153 -8.56 5.23 20.85
CA VAL A 153 -7.18 5.59 20.49
C VAL A 153 -6.52 4.32 19.94
N SER A 154 -6.48 4.26 18.62
CA SER A 154 -6.09 3.09 17.84
C SER A 154 -4.64 2.70 18.05
N LEU A 155 -4.39 1.38 18.12
CA LEU A 155 -3.08 0.74 17.97
C LEU A 155 -2.18 1.38 16.88
N ARG A 156 -2.83 1.91 15.84
CA ARG A 156 -2.25 2.52 14.64
C ARG A 156 -1.46 3.79 14.89
N GLU A 157 -1.68 4.50 16.00
CA GLU A 157 -0.92 5.72 16.34
C GLU A 157 0.30 5.45 17.24
N LYS A 158 0.29 4.36 18.04
CA LYS A 158 1.33 4.08 19.04
C LYS A 158 2.34 3.00 18.65
N LEU A 159 1.94 2.03 17.83
CA LEU A 159 2.86 1.02 17.29
C LEU A 159 3.92 1.54 16.28
N PRO A 160 3.72 2.67 15.54
CA PRO A 160 4.68 3.14 14.54
C PRO A 160 6.09 3.40 15.07
N GLU A 161 6.27 3.93 16.29
CA GLU A 161 7.62 4.27 16.79
C GLU A 161 8.54 3.04 16.89
N CYS A 162 7.99 1.88 17.22
CA CYS A 162 8.77 0.63 17.33
C CYS A 162 8.92 -0.10 16.00
N MET A 163 8.05 0.19 15.02
CA MET A 163 8.05 -0.41 13.68
C MET A 163 8.60 0.56 12.61
N ASN A 164 9.10 1.72 13.01
CA ASN A 164 9.71 2.68 12.12
C ASN A 164 11.14 2.23 11.79
N ASP A 165 11.47 2.18 10.51
CA ASP A 165 12.85 1.97 10.09
C ASP A 165 13.68 3.17 10.55
N LYS A 166 14.69 2.92 11.41
CA LYS A 166 15.47 4.01 12.02
C LYS A 166 16.22 4.86 11.00
N ASP A 167 16.51 4.28 9.85
CA ASP A 167 17.17 4.88 8.71
C ASP A 167 16.20 5.22 7.58
N TYR A 168 14.87 5.21 7.81
CA TYR A 168 13.89 5.47 6.75
C TYR A 168 14.11 6.81 6.05
N ASP A 169 14.34 7.87 6.81
CA ASP A 169 14.56 9.21 6.26
C ASP A 169 15.86 9.30 5.47
N ASP A 170 16.91 8.60 5.91
CA ASP A 170 18.19 8.51 5.20
C ASP A 170 18.03 7.72 3.89
N LEU A 171 17.27 6.62 3.91
CA LEU A 171 16.96 5.82 2.72
C LEU A 171 16.09 6.61 1.74
N LEU A 172 15.07 7.32 2.24
CA LEU A 172 14.23 8.18 1.42
C LEU A 172 15.03 9.32 0.81
N HIS A 173 15.92 9.95 1.58
CA HIS A 173 16.85 10.96 1.07
C HIS A 173 17.77 10.36 0.01
N THR A 174 18.33 9.18 0.23
CA THR A 174 19.22 8.50 -0.73
C THR A 174 18.51 8.20 -2.04
N VAL A 175 17.24 7.76 -1.99
CA VAL A 175 16.46 7.52 -3.20
C VAL A 175 16.13 8.82 -3.94
N LYS A 176 15.93 9.93 -3.23
CA LYS A 176 15.64 11.25 -3.80
C LYS A 176 16.86 11.96 -4.39
N ALA A 177 17.96 11.98 -3.64
CA ALA A 177 19.17 12.70 -4.00
C ALA A 177 20.17 11.85 -4.80
N GLY A 178 19.97 10.54 -4.83
CA GLY A 178 20.96 9.58 -5.30
C GLY A 178 22.06 9.33 -4.26
N LEU A 179 22.89 8.32 -4.54
CA LEU A 179 24.13 8.12 -3.79
C LEU A 179 25.13 9.23 -4.18
N PRO A 180 26.03 9.63 -3.25
CA PRO A 180 27.08 10.59 -3.58
C PRO A 180 27.91 10.15 -4.79
N HIS A 181 28.19 11.08 -5.70
CA HIS A 181 29.08 10.79 -6.82
C HIS A 181 30.48 10.39 -6.33
N ILE A 182 30.95 9.26 -6.83
CA ILE A 182 32.19 8.65 -6.39
C ILE A 182 33.39 9.24 -7.15
N LYS A 183 34.55 9.21 -6.49
CA LYS A 183 35.85 9.56 -7.11
C LYS A 183 36.47 8.37 -7.86
N THR A 184 36.12 7.15 -7.47
CA THR A 184 36.65 5.90 -8.04
C THR A 184 35.51 4.95 -8.39
N SER A 185 35.38 4.64 -9.68
CA SER A 185 34.40 3.66 -10.16
C SER A 185 34.81 2.25 -9.77
N HIS A 186 33.84 1.48 -9.26
CA HIS A 186 33.97 0.06 -8.99
C HIS A 186 33.02 -0.73 -9.89
N HIS A 187 33.40 -1.96 -10.23
CA HIS A 187 32.53 -2.91 -10.90
C HIS A 187 31.76 -3.73 -9.86
N VAL A 188 30.44 -3.55 -9.81
CA VAL A 188 29.55 -4.27 -8.89
C VAL A 188 28.64 -5.20 -9.69
N VAL A 189 28.56 -6.45 -9.25
CA VAL A 189 27.65 -7.44 -9.82
C VAL A 189 26.41 -7.56 -8.92
N SER A 190 25.22 -7.56 -9.50
CA SER A 190 23.97 -7.88 -8.79
C SER A 190 23.44 -9.23 -9.28
N VAL A 191 23.10 -10.12 -8.34
CA VAL A 191 22.54 -11.45 -8.62
C VAL A 191 21.05 -11.42 -8.24
N GLY A 192 20.20 -11.29 -9.26
CA GLY A 192 18.75 -11.18 -9.19
C GLY A 192 18.25 -9.79 -9.58
N ALA A 193 17.52 -9.68 -10.69
CA ALA A 193 16.89 -8.46 -11.19
C ALA A 193 15.48 -8.24 -10.57
N HIS A 194 15.41 -8.37 -9.25
CA HIS A 194 14.20 -8.10 -8.47
C HIS A 194 14.20 -6.65 -7.98
N VAL A 195 13.12 -6.16 -7.37
CA VAL A 195 13.04 -4.77 -6.86
C VAL A 195 14.25 -4.37 -6.02
N ALA A 196 14.75 -5.24 -5.12
CA ALA A 196 15.95 -4.95 -4.34
C ALA A 196 17.22 -4.78 -5.21
N GLY A 197 17.45 -5.71 -6.14
CA GLY A 197 18.61 -5.69 -7.04
C GLY A 197 18.57 -4.53 -8.02
N LEU A 198 17.41 -4.24 -8.61
CA LEU A 198 17.19 -3.14 -9.54
C LEU A 198 17.39 -1.78 -8.86
N THR A 199 16.85 -1.59 -7.65
CA THR A 199 17.02 -0.35 -6.89
C THR A 199 18.50 -0.12 -6.54
N ALA A 200 19.19 -1.14 -6.02
CA ALA A 200 20.61 -1.02 -5.71
C ALA A 200 21.46 -0.77 -6.96
N ALA A 201 21.19 -1.51 -8.04
CA ALA A 201 21.87 -1.35 -9.32
C ALA A 201 21.69 0.07 -9.88
N LYS A 202 20.46 0.62 -9.85
CA LYS A 202 20.18 1.98 -10.33
C LYS A 202 20.94 3.03 -9.53
N LEU A 203 20.86 2.98 -8.20
CA LEU A 203 21.53 3.94 -7.33
C LEU A 203 23.06 3.91 -7.49
N LEU A 204 23.64 2.71 -7.59
CA LEU A 204 25.08 2.57 -7.80
C LEU A 204 25.52 3.00 -9.20
N GLN A 205 24.72 2.68 -10.22
CA GLN A 205 24.97 3.13 -11.59
C GLN A 205 24.95 4.66 -11.68
N ASP A 206 23.93 5.30 -11.09
CA ASP A 206 23.81 6.77 -11.07
C ASP A 206 24.99 7.43 -10.33
N ALA A 207 25.50 6.80 -9.27
CA ALA A 207 26.68 7.28 -8.56
C ALA A 207 27.97 7.21 -9.39
N GLY A 208 27.98 6.45 -10.48
CA GLY A 208 29.10 6.28 -11.41
C GLY A 208 29.78 4.91 -11.36
N HIS A 209 29.20 3.91 -10.70
CA HIS A 209 29.73 2.53 -10.71
C HIS A 209 29.36 1.79 -12.00
N LYS A 210 30.20 0.82 -12.38
CA LYS A 210 29.86 -0.14 -13.43
C LYS A 210 29.02 -1.26 -12.84
N ILE A 211 27.84 -1.52 -13.41
CA ILE A 211 26.91 -2.54 -12.91
C ILE A 211 26.70 -3.64 -13.94
N THR A 212 26.76 -4.89 -13.49
CA THR A 212 26.33 -6.07 -14.24
C THR A 212 25.24 -6.78 -13.44
N ILE A 213 24.08 -7.07 -14.04
CA ILE A 213 22.98 -7.78 -13.37
C ILE A 213 22.84 -9.16 -14.01
N PHE A 214 22.81 -10.20 -13.17
CA PHE A 214 22.46 -11.55 -13.58
C PHE A 214 21.06 -11.90 -13.06
N GLU A 215 20.14 -12.19 -13.97
CA GLU A 215 18.81 -12.69 -13.66
C GLU A 215 18.69 -14.12 -14.17
N ALA A 216 18.22 -15.02 -13.31
CA ALA A 216 18.14 -16.44 -13.63
C ALA A 216 16.93 -16.75 -14.52
N SER A 217 15.84 -16.00 -14.33
CA SER A 217 14.64 -16.12 -15.15
C SER A 217 14.77 -15.33 -16.46
N GLY A 218 13.82 -15.53 -17.38
CA GLY A 218 13.69 -14.69 -18.57
C GLY A 218 13.01 -13.34 -18.32
N CYS A 219 12.63 -13.03 -17.07
CA CYS A 219 11.79 -11.89 -16.71
C CYS A 219 12.41 -11.02 -15.61
N VAL A 220 12.29 -9.71 -15.74
CA VAL A 220 12.72 -8.74 -14.72
C VAL A 220 11.57 -8.45 -13.76
N GLY A 221 11.87 -8.29 -12.47
CA GLY A 221 10.89 -7.91 -11.44
C GLY A 221 10.70 -8.95 -10.32
N GLY A 222 10.93 -10.23 -10.64
CA GLY A 222 10.78 -11.32 -9.69
C GLY A 222 9.33 -11.48 -9.22
N ARG A 223 9.08 -11.41 -7.91
CA ARG A 223 7.72 -11.52 -7.34
C ARG A 223 6.81 -10.32 -7.65
N VAL A 224 7.31 -9.27 -8.29
CA VAL A 224 6.47 -8.21 -8.88
C VAL A 224 6.25 -8.59 -10.34
N GLU A 225 5.17 -9.30 -10.60
CA GLU A 225 4.86 -9.88 -11.89
C GLU A 225 3.41 -9.62 -12.28
N THR A 226 3.22 -9.16 -13.52
CA THR A 226 1.93 -8.89 -14.12
C THR A 226 1.77 -9.78 -15.35
N TYR A 227 0.75 -10.63 -15.36
CA TYR A 227 0.33 -11.32 -16.57
C TYR A 227 -0.41 -10.35 -17.50
N ARG A 228 -0.11 -10.38 -18.81
CA ARG A 228 -0.73 -9.49 -19.80
C ARG A 228 -1.27 -10.27 -20.97
N ASN A 229 -2.55 -10.07 -21.27
CA ASN A 229 -3.17 -10.51 -22.52
C ASN A 229 -3.34 -9.30 -23.43
N GLU A 230 -2.34 -9.04 -24.27
CA GLU A 230 -2.33 -7.87 -25.17
C GLU A 230 -3.43 -7.94 -26.24
N LYS A 231 -3.83 -9.16 -26.63
CA LYS A 231 -4.85 -9.39 -27.66
C LYS A 231 -6.23 -8.96 -27.17
N GLU A 232 -6.57 -9.32 -25.94
CA GLU A 232 -7.87 -8.99 -25.34
C GLU A 232 -7.85 -7.69 -24.52
N GLY A 233 -6.64 -7.15 -24.29
CA GLY A 233 -6.44 -5.83 -23.69
C GLY A 233 -6.61 -5.79 -22.18
N TRP A 234 -6.28 -6.88 -21.48
CA TRP A 234 -6.36 -6.97 -20.02
C TRP A 234 -5.07 -7.48 -19.40
N TYR A 235 -4.93 -7.27 -18.09
CA TYR A 235 -3.78 -7.75 -17.31
C TYR A 235 -4.24 -8.21 -15.92
N ALA A 236 -3.37 -8.95 -15.23
CA ALA A 236 -3.61 -9.40 -13.87
C ALA A 236 -2.31 -9.42 -13.05
N GLU A 237 -2.36 -8.89 -11.83
CA GLU A 237 -1.21 -8.85 -10.92
C GLU A 237 -1.04 -10.18 -10.20
N LEU A 238 -0.02 -10.95 -10.58
CA LEU A 238 0.27 -12.27 -9.99
C LEU A 238 0.90 -12.13 -8.60
N GLY A 239 1.63 -11.04 -8.36
CA GLY A 239 2.31 -10.76 -7.08
C GLY A 239 1.79 -9.51 -6.37
N ALA A 240 2.64 -8.50 -6.26
CA ALA A 240 2.29 -7.23 -5.63
C ALA A 240 1.10 -6.56 -6.35
N MET A 241 0.09 -6.08 -5.59
CA MET A 241 -1.13 -5.51 -6.18
C MET A 241 -1.58 -4.18 -5.56
N ARG A 242 -0.96 -3.73 -4.46
CA ARG A 242 -1.31 -2.48 -3.78
C ARG A 242 -0.12 -1.87 -3.07
N ILE A 243 -0.11 -0.54 -3.00
CA ILE A 243 0.92 0.27 -2.34
C ILE A 243 0.21 1.20 -1.36
N PRO A 244 0.41 1.06 -0.05
CA PRO A 244 -0.05 2.05 0.91
C PRO A 244 0.60 3.42 0.68
N ILE A 245 -0.17 4.50 0.77
CA ILE A 245 0.31 5.86 0.45
C ILE A 245 1.47 6.32 1.35
N PHE A 246 1.56 5.78 2.58
CA PHE A 246 2.65 6.10 3.50
C PHE A 246 3.99 5.42 3.15
N HIS A 247 4.04 4.55 2.13
CA HIS A 247 5.30 3.99 1.62
C HIS A 247 5.99 4.99 0.67
N ASN A 248 6.47 6.10 1.21
CA ASN A 248 7.02 7.25 0.48
C ASN A 248 8.13 6.89 -0.52
N ILE A 249 9.00 5.91 -0.21
CA ILE A 249 10.08 5.49 -1.10
C ILE A 249 9.54 4.97 -2.44
N VAL A 250 8.63 3.99 -2.42
CA VAL A 250 8.09 3.41 -3.66
C VAL A 250 7.15 4.37 -4.39
N VAL A 251 6.41 5.21 -3.65
CA VAL A 251 5.58 6.28 -4.25
C VAL A 251 6.47 7.27 -5.00
N TYR A 252 7.56 7.74 -4.39
CA TYR A 252 8.51 8.65 -5.02
C TYR A 252 9.19 8.01 -6.26
N VAL A 253 9.57 6.73 -6.19
CA VAL A 253 10.13 6.01 -7.33
C VAL A 253 9.10 5.91 -8.47
N ALA A 254 7.84 5.60 -8.17
CA ALA A 254 6.78 5.56 -9.16
C ALA A 254 6.58 6.92 -9.84
N GLU A 255 6.53 8.00 -9.06
CA GLU A 255 6.44 9.38 -9.57
C GLU A 255 7.62 9.75 -10.47
N THR A 256 8.85 9.44 -10.03
CA THR A 256 10.09 9.75 -10.76
C THR A 256 10.16 9.00 -12.09
N LEU A 257 9.63 7.78 -12.15
CA LEU A 257 9.53 6.97 -13.36
C LEU A 257 8.31 7.33 -14.23
N GLY A 258 7.47 8.28 -13.80
CA GLY A 258 6.24 8.66 -14.52
C GLY A 258 5.14 7.59 -14.51
N VAL A 259 5.20 6.65 -13.57
CA VAL A 259 4.18 5.59 -13.41
C VAL A 259 2.96 6.19 -12.72
N LYS A 260 1.80 6.05 -13.35
CA LYS A 260 0.53 6.53 -12.79
C LYS A 260 0.05 5.58 -11.69
N LEU A 261 -0.34 6.14 -10.56
CA LEU A 261 -0.99 5.41 -9.48
C LEU A 261 -2.51 5.47 -9.65
N ASN A 262 -3.18 4.36 -9.37
CA ASN A 262 -4.63 4.28 -9.28
C ASN A 262 -5.02 3.95 -7.84
N GLU A 263 -6.16 4.48 -7.40
CA GLU A 263 -6.70 4.13 -6.10
C GLU A 263 -7.05 2.63 -6.04
N PHE A 264 -6.60 1.96 -4.97
CA PHE A 264 -6.99 0.60 -4.66
C PHE A 264 -8.04 0.64 -3.56
N ILE A 265 -9.28 0.31 -3.90
CA ILE A 265 -10.39 0.28 -2.95
C ILE A 265 -10.23 -0.97 -2.09
N MET A 266 -9.90 -0.78 -0.82
CA MET A 266 -9.64 -1.88 0.12
C MET A 266 -10.92 -2.56 0.62
N ASP A 267 -11.96 -1.78 0.83
CA ASP A 267 -13.25 -2.19 1.36
C ASP A 267 -14.35 -1.46 0.60
N ASP A 268 -15.42 -2.18 0.28
CA ASP A 268 -16.60 -1.64 -0.40
C ASP A 268 -17.83 -2.14 0.38
N PRO A 269 -18.74 -1.26 0.83
CA PRO A 269 -19.89 -1.64 1.64
C PRO A 269 -20.87 -2.60 0.95
N ASN A 270 -20.78 -2.73 -0.38
CA ASN A 270 -21.62 -3.62 -1.18
C ASN A 270 -21.01 -5.02 -1.38
N THR A 271 -19.78 -5.28 -0.93
CA THR A 271 -19.23 -6.64 -0.93
C THR A 271 -19.85 -7.48 0.18
N PHE A 272 -19.44 -8.74 0.28
CA PHE A 272 -20.13 -9.72 1.09
C PHE A 272 -19.20 -10.49 2.04
N TYR A 273 -19.77 -10.89 3.17
CA TYR A 273 -19.26 -11.93 4.06
C TYR A 273 -20.09 -13.20 3.87
N CYS A 274 -19.44 -14.31 3.56
CA CYS A 274 -20.03 -15.65 3.47
C CYS A 274 -19.34 -16.57 4.48
N VAL A 275 -19.73 -16.50 5.74
CA VAL A 275 -19.10 -17.24 6.85
C VAL A 275 -20.15 -17.83 7.78
N ASN A 276 -19.88 -18.99 8.37
CA ASN A 276 -20.74 -19.63 9.36
C ASN A 276 -22.19 -19.84 8.84
N GLY A 277 -22.30 -20.16 7.55
CA GLY A 277 -23.58 -20.30 6.84
C GLY A 277 -24.39 -19.00 6.71
N GLN A 278 -23.83 -17.84 7.07
CA GLN A 278 -24.42 -16.52 6.85
C GLN A 278 -23.88 -15.91 5.56
N GLN A 279 -24.72 -15.15 4.86
CA GLN A 279 -24.35 -14.34 3.72
C GLN A 279 -24.88 -12.92 3.93
N GLU A 280 -23.97 -11.99 4.24
CA GLU A 280 -24.33 -10.64 4.65
C GLU A 280 -23.48 -9.60 3.94
N LYS A 281 -24.05 -8.42 3.67
CA LYS A 281 -23.29 -7.31 3.11
C LYS A 281 -22.25 -6.78 4.11
N THR A 282 -21.11 -6.32 3.60
CA THR A 282 -20.05 -5.69 4.39
C THR A 282 -20.59 -4.53 5.22
N SER A 283 -21.45 -3.69 4.65
CA SER A 283 -22.12 -2.60 5.39
C SER A 283 -22.98 -3.09 6.56
N THR A 284 -23.70 -4.20 6.39
CA THR A 284 -24.52 -4.80 7.45
C THR A 284 -23.63 -5.34 8.57
N VAL A 285 -22.57 -6.06 8.23
CA VAL A 285 -21.59 -6.60 9.20
C VAL A 285 -20.87 -5.49 9.96
N GLN A 286 -20.48 -4.41 9.28
CA GLN A 286 -19.86 -3.25 9.92
C GLN A 286 -20.80 -2.57 10.92
N SER A 287 -22.11 -2.57 10.65
CA SER A 287 -23.12 -1.99 11.55
C SER A 287 -23.50 -2.93 12.69
N ASN A 288 -23.47 -4.24 12.46
CA ASN A 288 -23.78 -5.28 13.44
C ASN A 288 -22.94 -6.54 13.21
N PRO A 289 -21.75 -6.67 13.83
CA PRO A 289 -20.88 -7.82 13.64
C PRO A 289 -21.48 -9.16 14.09
N ASP A 290 -22.40 -9.14 15.06
CA ASP A 290 -23.02 -10.34 15.64
C ASP A 290 -23.90 -11.09 14.62
N ILE A 291 -24.27 -10.46 13.50
CA ILE A 291 -25.03 -11.09 12.42
C ILE A 291 -24.31 -12.30 11.82
N LEU A 292 -22.97 -12.36 11.95
CA LEU A 292 -22.15 -13.50 11.51
C LEU A 292 -22.23 -14.72 12.46
N ARG A 293 -22.92 -14.60 13.59
CA ARG A 293 -23.24 -15.68 14.54
C ARG A 293 -22.03 -16.40 15.14
N TYR A 294 -20.92 -15.68 15.35
CA TYR A 294 -19.82 -16.22 16.15
C TYR A 294 -20.23 -16.33 17.63
N ASN A 295 -19.91 -17.44 18.26
CA ASN A 295 -20.20 -17.67 19.68
C ASN A 295 -19.13 -17.00 20.56
N VAL A 296 -19.16 -15.67 20.62
CA VAL A 296 -18.25 -14.84 21.42
C VAL A 296 -18.80 -14.62 22.84
N LEU A 297 -17.95 -14.17 23.76
CA LEU A 297 -18.38 -13.84 25.12
C LEU A 297 -19.35 -12.66 25.13
N GLU A 298 -20.17 -12.53 26.17
CA GLU A 298 -21.12 -11.42 26.30
C GLU A 298 -20.43 -10.04 26.27
N SER A 299 -19.20 -9.96 26.81
CA SER A 299 -18.37 -8.75 26.80
C SER A 299 -17.74 -8.42 25.44
N GLU A 300 -17.87 -9.32 24.46
CA GLU A 300 -17.30 -9.22 23.12
C GLU A 300 -18.37 -8.93 22.05
N LYS A 301 -19.66 -9.15 22.38
CA LYS A 301 -20.78 -8.88 21.47
C LYS A 301 -20.79 -7.44 20.96
N GLY A 302 -21.16 -7.28 19.70
CA GLY A 302 -21.22 -6.00 18.99
C GLY A 302 -19.86 -5.43 18.57
N LYS A 303 -18.74 -6.08 18.93
CA LYS A 303 -17.39 -5.64 18.51
C LYS A 303 -16.99 -6.28 17.20
N SER A 304 -16.37 -5.50 16.32
CA SER A 304 -15.78 -6.02 15.09
C SER A 304 -14.53 -6.86 15.37
N ALA A 305 -14.13 -7.70 14.40
CA ALA A 305 -12.89 -8.46 14.47
C ALA A 305 -11.66 -7.54 14.70
N ASP A 306 -11.61 -6.39 14.01
CA ASP A 306 -10.56 -5.39 14.21
C ASP A 306 -10.55 -4.82 15.63
N ALA A 307 -11.72 -4.53 16.20
CA ALA A 307 -11.83 -4.01 17.57
C ALA A 307 -11.37 -5.05 18.61
N LEU A 308 -11.74 -6.32 18.42
CA LEU A 308 -11.30 -7.42 19.28
C LEU A 308 -9.77 -7.63 19.17
N LEU A 309 -9.22 -7.58 17.95
CA LEU A 309 -7.77 -7.67 17.73
C LEU A 309 -7.03 -6.49 18.39
N GLN A 310 -7.54 -5.26 18.23
CA GLN A 310 -6.97 -4.08 18.89
C GLN A 310 -7.01 -4.22 20.41
N GLN A 311 -8.13 -4.69 20.96
CA GLN A 311 -8.26 -4.96 22.40
C GLN A 311 -7.22 -5.98 22.89
N ALA A 312 -6.95 -7.03 22.11
CA ALA A 312 -5.93 -8.03 22.45
C ALA A 312 -4.52 -7.44 22.41
N LEU A 313 -4.22 -6.64 21.39
CA LEU A 313 -2.91 -6.02 21.18
C LEU A 313 -2.61 -4.87 22.16
N ASN A 314 -3.61 -4.33 22.89
CA ASN A 314 -3.37 -3.37 23.97
C ASN A 314 -2.39 -3.89 25.02
N LYS A 315 -2.35 -5.20 25.29
CA LYS A 315 -1.36 -5.78 26.21
C LYS A 315 0.08 -5.60 25.71
N VAL A 316 0.29 -5.73 24.40
CA VAL A 316 1.59 -5.50 23.75
C VAL A 316 1.95 -4.02 23.87
N ILE A 317 0.98 -3.12 23.64
CA ILE A 317 1.19 -1.67 23.83
C ILE A 317 1.61 -1.36 25.26
N THR A 318 0.90 -1.88 26.27
CA THR A 318 1.24 -1.64 27.68
C THR A 318 2.65 -2.14 27.99
N GLU A 319 3.05 -3.31 27.47
CA GLU A 319 4.41 -3.82 27.61
C GLU A 319 5.44 -2.90 26.96
N MET A 320 5.15 -2.38 25.76
CA MET A 320 6.01 -1.45 25.04
C MET A 320 6.15 -0.12 25.79
N GLU A 321 5.05 0.43 26.31
CA GLU A 321 5.04 1.66 27.09
C GLU A 321 5.83 1.50 28.40
N THR A 322 5.79 0.32 29.02
CA THR A 322 6.42 0.06 30.32
C THR A 322 7.91 -0.29 30.19
N HIS A 323 8.30 -1.06 29.17
CA HIS A 323 9.64 -1.67 29.06
C HIS A 323 10.42 -1.30 27.79
N GLY A 324 9.79 -0.56 26.86
CA GLY A 324 10.38 -0.11 25.61
C GLY A 324 10.35 -1.15 24.47
N CYS A 325 10.47 -0.66 23.24
CA CYS A 325 10.30 -1.45 22.00
C CYS A 325 11.16 -2.72 21.93
N VAL A 326 12.45 -2.63 22.27
CA VAL A 326 13.38 -3.76 22.12
C VAL A 326 13.07 -4.87 23.11
N ALA A 327 12.66 -4.53 24.34
CA ALA A 327 12.26 -5.51 25.34
C ALA A 327 10.94 -6.18 24.97
N ALA A 328 9.95 -5.41 24.52
CA ALA A 328 8.67 -5.94 24.03
C ALA A 328 8.86 -6.82 22.78
N LEU A 329 9.62 -6.37 21.79
CA LEU A 329 9.93 -7.16 20.60
C LEU A 329 10.66 -8.44 20.97
N LYS A 330 11.73 -8.40 21.78
CA LYS A 330 12.42 -9.64 22.21
C LYS A 330 11.53 -10.57 23.03
N LYS A 331 10.62 -10.03 23.85
CA LYS A 331 9.66 -10.80 24.63
C LYS A 331 8.69 -11.53 23.71
N TYR A 332 8.12 -10.85 22.72
CA TYR A 332 7.10 -11.42 21.84
C TYR A 332 7.67 -12.13 20.59
N ASP A 333 8.92 -11.89 20.21
CA ASP A 333 9.67 -12.56 19.10
C ASP A 333 10.11 -13.99 19.48
N ASN A 334 10.19 -14.29 20.78
CA ASN A 334 10.44 -15.64 21.30
C ASN A 334 9.18 -16.54 21.35
N TYR A 335 8.01 -16.03 20.90
CA TYR A 335 6.80 -16.83 20.80
C TYR A 335 6.55 -17.21 19.34
N SER A 336 6.71 -18.49 18.98
CA SER A 336 5.84 -19.05 17.95
C SER A 336 4.44 -19.29 18.55
N LEU A 337 3.36 -19.17 17.76
CA LEU A 337 1.99 -19.55 18.21
C LEU A 337 1.95 -21.00 18.78
N LYS A 338 2.90 -21.84 18.36
CA LYS A 338 3.06 -23.23 18.73
C LYS A 338 3.90 -23.47 19.99
N GLU A 339 4.81 -22.57 20.37
CA GLU A 339 5.57 -22.67 21.63
C GLU A 339 4.69 -22.37 22.85
N PHE A 340 3.67 -21.53 22.70
CA PHE A 340 2.55 -21.47 23.65
C PHE A 340 1.92 -22.85 23.87
N LEU A 341 1.68 -23.63 22.80
CA LEU A 341 1.08 -24.97 22.89
C LEU A 341 1.96 -26.02 23.58
N LYS A 342 3.26 -25.77 23.73
CA LYS A 342 4.19 -26.73 24.35
C LYS A 342 4.54 -26.34 25.79
N GLU A 343 4.74 -25.06 26.07
CA GLU A 343 5.15 -24.58 27.40
C GLU A 343 3.96 -24.19 28.30
N GLU A 344 2.84 -23.75 27.74
CA GLU A 344 1.55 -23.63 28.46
C GLU A 344 0.64 -24.85 28.22
N GLY A 345 0.76 -25.52 27.07
CA GLY A 345 -0.12 -26.63 26.66
C GLY A 345 0.35 -28.06 26.97
N GLY A 346 1.53 -28.27 27.57
CA GLY A 346 1.92 -29.55 28.18
C GLY A 346 2.08 -30.77 27.25
N LEU A 347 2.43 -30.56 25.97
CA LEU A 347 2.58 -31.66 25.00
C LEU A 347 3.95 -32.36 25.05
N SER A 348 3.97 -33.67 24.78
CA SER A 348 5.16 -34.54 24.94
C SER A 348 6.13 -34.52 23.75
N SER A 349 7.39 -34.89 24.04
CA SER A 349 8.52 -34.87 23.11
C SER A 349 8.36 -35.77 21.87
N GLU A 350 7.53 -36.82 21.93
CA GLU A 350 7.32 -37.76 20.81
C GLU A 350 6.38 -37.23 19.72
N ALA A 351 5.41 -36.38 20.07
CA ALA A 351 4.57 -35.68 19.09
C ALA A 351 5.39 -34.63 18.29
N VAL A 352 6.43 -34.08 18.92
CA VAL A 352 7.41 -33.21 18.27
C VAL A 352 8.44 -34.01 17.45
N ARG A 353 8.69 -35.27 17.80
CA ARG A 353 9.59 -36.19 17.07
C ARG A 353 8.99 -36.71 15.75
N MET A 354 7.67 -36.87 15.64
CA MET A 354 6.98 -37.23 14.38
C MET A 354 7.16 -36.18 13.26
N ILE A 355 7.27 -34.91 13.64
CA ILE A 355 7.56 -33.78 12.73
C ILE A 355 8.97 -33.87 12.14
N GLY A 356 9.91 -34.54 12.81
CA GLY A 356 11.28 -34.75 12.34
C GLY A 356 11.48 -35.99 11.46
N HIS A 357 10.47 -36.85 11.26
CA HIS A 357 10.66 -38.16 10.63
C HIS A 357 10.09 -38.32 9.21
N LEU A 358 9.38 -37.34 8.64
CA LEU A 358 8.80 -37.46 7.30
C LEU A 358 9.48 -36.53 6.27
N PHE A 359 10.81 -36.38 6.40
CA PHE A 359 11.71 -35.79 5.40
C PHE A 359 11.77 -36.66 4.12
N ASN A 360 10.79 -36.46 3.25
CA ASN A 360 10.68 -37.09 1.95
C ASN A 360 11.85 -36.71 1.00
N GLU A 361 12.95 -37.47 1.06
CA GLU A 361 14.00 -37.49 0.02
C GLU A 361 13.53 -38.29 -1.20
N GLN A 362 12.88 -37.61 -2.14
CA GLN A 362 12.84 -37.94 -3.57
C GLN A 362 12.39 -36.67 -4.31
N SER A 363 13.31 -36.02 -5.04
CA SER A 363 13.06 -35.28 -6.30
C SER A 363 14.20 -34.29 -6.62
N LEU A 364 15.39 -34.83 -6.83
CA LEU A 364 16.35 -34.24 -7.77
C LEU A 364 16.19 -35.04 -9.06
N MET A 365 15.43 -34.51 -10.01
CA MET A 365 15.52 -34.79 -11.44
C MET A 365 14.37 -34.04 -12.13
N HIS A 366 14.54 -32.75 -12.40
CA HIS A 366 13.98 -32.03 -13.56
C HIS A 366 14.58 -30.61 -13.65
N THR A 367 15.74 -30.51 -14.34
CA THR A 367 16.10 -29.49 -15.38
C THR A 367 16.26 -27.99 -14.96
N ALA A 368 17.25 -27.17 -15.37
CA ALA A 368 18.29 -27.24 -16.43
C ALA A 368 19.60 -26.43 -16.15
N LEU A 369 20.66 -26.93 -16.80
CA LEU A 369 21.90 -26.39 -17.36
C LEU A 369 22.32 -24.91 -17.13
N ARG A 370 23.34 -24.76 -16.25
CA ARG A 370 24.51 -23.87 -16.35
C ARG A 370 24.58 -22.94 -17.57
N GLN A 371 24.37 -21.64 -17.34
CA GLN A 371 25.00 -20.60 -18.13
C GLN A 371 26.37 -20.26 -17.54
N LEU A 372 27.40 -20.76 -18.24
CA LEU A 372 28.79 -20.42 -18.03
C LEU A 372 29.02 -18.97 -18.48
N PHE A 373 28.90 -18.02 -17.56
CA PHE A 373 29.63 -16.76 -17.68
C PHE A 373 30.94 -16.89 -16.90
N SER A 374 31.99 -17.36 -17.57
CA SER A 374 33.28 -16.75 -17.30
C SER A 374 33.20 -15.34 -17.88
N PHE A 375 33.27 -14.29 -17.05
CA PHE A 375 34.21 -13.18 -17.19
C PHE A 375 34.00 -12.09 -16.14
N ASN A 376 35.15 -11.46 -15.83
CA ASN A 376 35.43 -10.23 -15.11
C ASN A 376 35.40 -10.27 -13.57
N HIS A 377 36.58 -10.01 -13.02
CA HIS A 377 36.73 -9.52 -11.65
C HIS A 377 35.74 -8.37 -11.43
N ALA A 378 34.91 -8.53 -10.41
CA ALA A 378 34.09 -7.47 -9.84
C ALA A 378 34.67 -7.13 -8.46
N ASP A 379 34.55 -5.87 -8.06
CA ASP A 379 35.01 -5.39 -6.77
C ASP A 379 34.03 -5.78 -5.67
N ALA A 380 32.73 -5.88 -5.99
CA ALA A 380 31.69 -6.34 -5.08
C ALA A 380 30.60 -7.14 -5.79
N VAL A 381 29.91 -7.99 -5.01
CA VAL A 381 28.74 -8.75 -5.47
C VAL A 381 27.59 -8.54 -4.47
N LEU A 382 26.44 -8.11 -4.99
CA LEU A 382 25.19 -7.98 -4.25
C LEU A 382 24.28 -9.17 -4.57
N VAL A 383 24.04 -10.03 -3.59
CA VAL A 383 23.12 -11.17 -3.74
C VAL A 383 21.72 -10.71 -3.31
N THR A 384 20.82 -10.56 -4.28
CA THR A 384 19.46 -10.01 -4.09
C THR A 384 18.36 -11.02 -4.39
N THR A 385 18.71 -12.31 -4.45
CA THR A 385 17.77 -13.43 -4.55
C THR A 385 17.03 -13.67 -3.23
N THR A 386 16.06 -14.59 -3.25
CA THR A 386 15.50 -15.12 -1.99
C THR A 386 16.57 -15.87 -1.19
N ALA A 387 16.34 -16.01 0.12
CA ALA A 387 17.26 -16.72 1.00
C ALA A 387 17.41 -18.19 0.59
N LYS A 388 16.32 -18.84 0.16
CA LYS A 388 16.33 -20.22 -0.32
C LYS A 388 17.09 -20.36 -1.64
N ALA A 389 16.93 -19.43 -2.58
CA ALA A 389 17.70 -19.45 -3.83
C ALA A 389 19.21 -19.28 -3.58
N ALA A 390 19.60 -18.44 -2.60
CA ALA A 390 21.00 -18.25 -2.24
C ALA A 390 21.68 -19.52 -1.68
N LEU A 391 20.92 -20.51 -1.17
CA LEU A 391 21.48 -21.79 -0.72
C LEU A 391 22.00 -22.67 -1.85
N PHE A 392 21.51 -22.46 -3.08
CA PHE A 392 21.98 -23.17 -4.27
C PHE A 392 23.23 -22.54 -4.89
N MET A 393 23.75 -21.46 -4.30
CA MET A 393 24.97 -20.78 -4.76
C MET A 393 26.20 -21.32 -4.02
N ASP A 394 27.25 -21.63 -4.77
CA ASP A 394 28.53 -22.07 -4.22
C ASP A 394 29.43 -20.86 -3.87
N PHE A 395 29.50 -20.53 -2.58
CA PHE A 395 30.37 -19.47 -2.07
C PHE A 395 31.78 -19.98 -1.75
N HIS A 396 32.81 -19.23 -2.17
CA HIS A 396 34.21 -19.53 -1.89
C HIS A 396 35.01 -18.27 -1.51
N PRO A 397 35.46 -18.11 -0.25
CA PRO A 397 35.26 -19.04 0.87
C PRO A 397 33.78 -19.20 1.23
N PRO A 398 33.39 -20.30 1.90
CA PRO A 398 32.01 -20.52 2.31
C PRO A 398 31.49 -19.40 3.22
N LEU A 399 30.19 -19.10 3.11
CA LEU A 399 29.54 -18.16 4.03
C LEU A 399 29.69 -18.60 5.50
N PRO A 400 29.73 -17.65 6.46
CA PRO A 400 29.72 -17.96 7.89
C PRO A 400 28.55 -18.85 8.27
N ILE A 401 28.76 -19.78 9.22
CA ILE A 401 27.77 -20.78 9.66
C ILE A 401 26.45 -20.09 10.05
N LYS A 402 26.50 -19.05 10.88
CA LYS A 402 25.30 -18.28 11.28
C LYS A 402 24.50 -17.75 10.10
N LYS A 403 25.16 -17.30 9.02
CA LYS A 403 24.48 -16.82 7.81
C LYS A 403 23.84 -17.98 7.05
N LYS A 404 24.54 -19.11 6.92
CA LYS A 404 23.99 -20.32 6.28
C LYS A 404 22.77 -20.86 7.04
N ASP A 405 22.84 -20.89 8.36
CA ASP A 405 21.73 -21.33 9.21
C ASP A 405 20.55 -20.39 9.08
N ALA A 406 20.76 -19.06 9.08
CA ALA A 406 19.71 -18.08 8.82
C ALA A 406 19.05 -18.27 7.44
N LEU A 407 19.83 -18.50 6.38
CA LEU A 407 19.30 -18.75 5.04
C LEU A 407 18.44 -20.03 4.98
N ARG A 408 18.84 -21.07 5.74
CA ARG A 408 18.09 -22.33 5.85
C ARG A 408 16.85 -22.23 6.73
N ALA A 409 16.94 -21.51 7.84
CA ALA A 409 15.89 -21.48 8.86
C ALA A 409 14.79 -20.46 8.56
N VAL A 410 15.08 -19.38 7.82
CA VAL A 410 14.07 -18.35 7.52
C VAL A 410 12.85 -18.99 6.84
N HIS A 411 11.69 -18.76 7.44
CA HIS A 411 10.43 -19.31 6.97
C HIS A 411 9.87 -18.47 5.81
N TYR A 412 9.18 -19.13 4.90
CA TYR A 412 8.43 -18.51 3.81
C TYR A 412 7.02 -19.07 3.85
N GLU A 413 6.03 -18.19 3.84
CA GLU A 413 4.63 -18.60 3.69
C GLU A 413 4.29 -18.78 2.22
N SER A 414 3.49 -19.80 1.92
CA SER A 414 2.88 -20.00 0.61
C SER A 414 1.85 -18.92 0.33
N SER A 415 1.64 -18.59 -0.94
CA SER A 415 0.54 -17.73 -1.37
C SER A 415 0.12 -18.09 -2.78
N THR A 416 -1.20 -18.17 -3.00
CA THR A 416 -1.77 -18.57 -4.28
C THR A 416 -2.87 -17.59 -4.69
N LYS A 417 -2.88 -17.22 -5.97
CA LYS A 417 -3.94 -16.42 -6.58
C LYS A 417 -4.63 -17.20 -7.68
N ILE A 418 -5.95 -17.23 -7.66
CA ILE A 418 -6.77 -17.78 -8.75
C ILE A 418 -7.49 -16.60 -9.39
N ILE A 419 -7.26 -16.42 -10.69
CA ILE A 419 -7.75 -15.28 -11.45
C ILE A 419 -8.68 -15.78 -12.53
N LEU A 420 -9.90 -15.27 -12.53
CA LEU A 420 -10.93 -15.62 -13.51
C LEU A 420 -11.27 -14.40 -14.36
N THR A 421 -11.33 -14.61 -15.67
CA THR A 421 -11.74 -13.58 -16.62
C THR A 421 -13.16 -13.82 -17.08
N PHE A 422 -14.00 -12.80 -17.01
CA PHE A 422 -15.40 -12.83 -17.41
C PHE A 422 -15.65 -11.82 -18.53
N SER A 423 -16.56 -12.14 -19.44
CA SER A 423 -16.97 -11.23 -20.52
C SER A 423 -17.79 -10.04 -20.02
N GLU A 424 -18.39 -10.16 -18.83
CA GLU A 424 -19.14 -9.11 -18.14
C GLU A 424 -18.70 -8.99 -16.67
N LYS A 425 -18.67 -7.75 -16.16
CA LYS A 425 -18.43 -7.44 -14.73
C LYS A 425 -19.73 -7.58 -13.93
N PHE A 426 -20.19 -8.82 -13.74
CA PHE A 426 -21.49 -9.09 -13.11
C PHE A 426 -21.67 -8.44 -11.72
N TRP A 427 -20.59 -8.31 -10.95
CA TRP A 427 -20.60 -7.71 -9.61
C TRP A 427 -20.97 -6.22 -9.60
N GLU A 428 -20.83 -5.51 -10.72
CA GLU A 428 -21.27 -4.10 -10.81
C GLU A 428 -22.80 -3.97 -10.67
N LYS A 429 -23.57 -5.04 -10.96
CA LYS A 429 -25.03 -5.08 -10.75
C LYS A 429 -25.39 -5.02 -9.26
N ASP A 430 -24.51 -5.51 -8.39
CA ASP A 430 -24.64 -5.44 -6.93
C ASP A 430 -24.09 -4.13 -6.35
N GLY A 431 -23.59 -3.23 -7.20
CA GLY A 431 -23.01 -1.95 -6.81
C GLY A 431 -21.54 -2.02 -6.39
N ILE A 432 -20.87 -3.16 -6.61
CA ILE A 432 -19.47 -3.37 -6.24
C ILE A 432 -18.54 -2.74 -7.27
N ARG A 433 -17.57 -1.92 -6.82
CA ARG A 433 -16.58 -1.24 -7.69
C ARG A 433 -15.13 -1.42 -7.25
N GLY A 434 -14.90 -2.34 -6.33
CA GLY A 434 -13.61 -2.64 -5.73
C GLY A 434 -13.81 -3.37 -4.41
N GLY A 435 -12.81 -3.33 -3.53
CA GLY A 435 -12.90 -4.02 -2.25
C GLY A 435 -12.77 -5.53 -2.38
N LYS A 436 -13.21 -6.22 -1.32
CA LYS A 436 -13.12 -7.67 -1.22
C LYS A 436 -14.37 -8.27 -0.57
N SER A 437 -14.73 -9.46 -1.02
CA SER A 437 -15.63 -10.35 -0.30
C SER A 437 -14.82 -11.40 0.47
N ILE A 438 -15.36 -11.84 1.61
CA ILE A 438 -14.69 -12.72 2.56
C ILE A 438 -15.54 -13.98 2.74
N THR A 439 -14.90 -15.16 2.75
CA THR A 439 -15.59 -16.43 3.03
C THR A 439 -14.74 -17.38 3.86
N ASP A 440 -15.41 -18.31 4.53
CA ASP A 440 -14.80 -19.48 5.15
C ASP A 440 -14.58 -20.65 4.17
N GLY A 441 -15.09 -20.54 2.93
CA GLY A 441 -14.78 -21.45 1.83
C GLY A 441 -13.32 -21.36 1.36
N PRO A 442 -12.85 -22.33 0.56
CA PRO A 442 -11.44 -22.41 0.17
C PRO A 442 -10.92 -21.17 -0.57
N SER A 443 -11.77 -20.41 -1.26
CA SER A 443 -11.35 -19.18 -1.95
C SER A 443 -10.88 -18.07 -1.01
N ARG A 444 -11.34 -18.07 0.24
CA ARG A 444 -11.06 -17.10 1.34
C ARG A 444 -11.38 -15.64 1.04
N PHE A 445 -10.66 -15.03 0.09
CA PHE A 445 -10.77 -13.63 -0.27
C PHE A 445 -10.95 -13.47 -1.78
N ILE A 446 -12.05 -12.86 -2.18
CA ILE A 446 -12.33 -12.47 -3.58
C ILE A 446 -12.13 -10.96 -3.68
N TYR A 447 -11.23 -10.52 -4.54
CA TYR A 447 -10.95 -9.10 -4.75
C TYR A 447 -11.52 -8.62 -6.08
N TYR A 448 -12.30 -7.54 -6.02
CA TYR A 448 -12.87 -6.91 -7.20
C TYR A 448 -11.92 -5.82 -7.72
N PRO A 449 -11.76 -5.69 -9.05
CA PRO A 449 -10.85 -4.71 -9.62
C PRO A 449 -11.32 -3.28 -9.33
N SER A 450 -10.42 -2.43 -8.82
CA SER A 450 -10.66 -0.97 -8.64
C SER A 450 -10.38 -0.15 -9.91
N HIS A 451 -10.28 -0.82 -11.06
CA HIS A 451 -9.98 -0.23 -12.35
C HIS A 451 -10.79 -0.92 -13.46
N SER A 452 -10.78 -0.32 -14.64
CA SER A 452 -11.38 -0.90 -15.85
C SER A 452 -10.37 -0.87 -16.99
N PHE A 453 -10.52 -1.78 -17.95
CA PHE A 453 -9.61 -1.88 -19.09
C PHE A 453 -10.07 -0.96 -20.22
N PRO A 454 -9.24 -0.01 -20.69
CA PRO A 454 -9.65 0.95 -21.72
C PRO A 454 -10.01 0.32 -23.06
N LYS A 455 -9.28 -0.73 -23.46
CA LYS A 455 -9.47 -1.45 -24.73
C LYS A 455 -10.71 -2.35 -24.72
N ASN A 456 -11.09 -2.86 -23.56
CA ASN A 456 -12.21 -3.78 -23.40
C ASN A 456 -12.98 -3.45 -22.12
N LYS A 457 -14.02 -2.61 -22.25
CA LYS A 457 -14.72 -2.05 -21.08
C LYS A 457 -15.63 -3.06 -20.37
N THR A 458 -15.99 -4.16 -21.03
CA THR A 458 -16.92 -5.16 -20.49
C THR A 458 -16.19 -6.26 -19.74
N ILE A 459 -14.93 -6.54 -20.10
CA ILE A 459 -14.17 -7.61 -19.46
C ILE A 459 -13.97 -7.34 -17.97
N GLY A 460 -14.19 -8.38 -17.18
CA GLY A 460 -13.92 -8.41 -15.76
C GLY A 460 -12.79 -9.36 -15.47
N VAL A 461 -11.66 -8.86 -14.97
CA VAL A 461 -10.58 -9.69 -14.41
C VAL A 461 -10.78 -9.73 -12.91
N LEU A 462 -11.26 -10.85 -12.40
CA LEU A 462 -11.58 -11.04 -10.99
C LEU A 462 -10.48 -11.86 -10.33
N LEU A 463 -9.94 -11.37 -9.22
CA LEU A 463 -9.12 -12.18 -8.33
C LEU A 463 -10.07 -13.01 -7.47
N ALA A 464 -10.46 -14.17 -8.01
CA ALA A 464 -11.49 -15.05 -7.47
C ALA A 464 -11.05 -15.76 -6.19
N SER A 465 -9.74 -15.89 -5.97
CA SER A 465 -9.20 -16.34 -4.70
C SER A 465 -7.82 -15.73 -4.47
N TYR A 466 -7.56 -15.28 -3.26
CA TYR A 466 -6.23 -14.94 -2.80
C TYR A 466 -5.97 -15.51 -1.41
N THR A 467 -5.08 -16.49 -1.32
CA THR A 467 -4.80 -17.25 -0.10
C THR A 467 -3.34 -17.17 0.32
N TRP A 468 -3.10 -17.46 1.60
CA TRP A 468 -1.77 -17.49 2.22
C TRP A 468 -1.63 -18.68 3.15
N SER A 469 -0.38 -19.06 3.44
CA SER A 469 -0.04 -20.12 4.37
C SER A 469 -0.76 -21.43 4.02
N ASP A 470 -1.35 -22.11 5.01
CA ASP A 470 -2.04 -23.39 4.83
C ASP A 470 -3.24 -23.30 3.86
N ASP A 471 -3.96 -22.17 3.81
CA ASP A 471 -5.06 -21.97 2.84
C ASP A 471 -4.54 -22.03 1.39
N ALA A 472 -3.32 -21.55 1.14
CA ALA A 472 -2.68 -21.63 -0.18
C ALA A 472 -2.16 -23.03 -0.51
N LEU A 473 -1.79 -23.82 0.52
CA LEU A 473 -1.33 -25.20 0.34
C LEU A 473 -2.46 -26.15 -0.05
N LEU A 474 -3.72 -25.84 0.25
CA LEU A 474 -4.87 -26.62 -0.21
C LEU A 474 -4.96 -26.72 -1.73
N PHE A 475 -4.40 -25.75 -2.45
CA PHE A 475 -4.38 -25.70 -3.91
C PHE A 475 -3.17 -26.40 -4.52
N HIS A 476 -2.22 -26.85 -3.69
CA HIS A 476 -1.00 -27.46 -4.16
C HIS A 476 -1.27 -28.81 -4.83
N GLY A 477 -0.85 -28.94 -6.09
CA GLY A 477 -1.07 -30.16 -6.88
C GLY A 477 -2.46 -30.29 -7.52
N ALA A 478 -3.36 -29.34 -7.29
CA ALA A 478 -4.63 -29.26 -8.03
C ALA A 478 -4.39 -28.77 -9.47
N SER A 479 -5.22 -29.22 -10.42
CA SER A 479 -5.16 -28.73 -11.79
C SER A 479 -5.85 -27.36 -11.93
N ASP A 480 -5.50 -26.60 -12.96
CA ASP A 480 -6.15 -25.32 -13.26
C ASP A 480 -7.68 -25.47 -13.42
N GLU A 481 -8.14 -26.62 -13.93
CA GLU A 481 -9.56 -26.91 -14.10
C GLU A 481 -10.27 -27.12 -12.76
N ASP A 482 -9.65 -27.88 -11.85
CA ASP A 482 -10.18 -28.09 -10.49
C ASP A 482 -10.23 -26.77 -9.71
N LEU A 483 -9.19 -25.96 -9.83
CA LEU A 483 -9.11 -24.64 -9.20
C LEU A 483 -10.16 -23.67 -9.76
N LYS A 484 -10.39 -23.73 -11.07
CA LYS A 484 -11.45 -22.95 -11.73
C LYS A 484 -12.83 -23.37 -11.23
N GLU A 485 -13.12 -24.66 -11.18
CA GLU A 485 -14.41 -25.17 -10.69
C GLU A 485 -14.63 -24.78 -9.23
N LEU A 486 -13.62 -24.94 -8.38
CA LEU A 486 -13.66 -24.54 -6.98
C LEU A 486 -13.97 -23.05 -6.82
N ALA A 487 -13.26 -22.19 -7.56
CA ALA A 487 -13.43 -20.74 -7.47
C ALA A 487 -14.82 -20.31 -7.99
N LEU A 488 -15.31 -20.92 -9.06
CA LEU A 488 -16.67 -20.66 -9.58
C LEU A 488 -17.75 -21.09 -8.59
N ARG A 489 -17.59 -22.25 -7.94
CA ARG A 489 -18.50 -22.75 -6.91
C ARG A 489 -18.57 -21.85 -5.68
N ASP A 490 -17.45 -21.26 -5.27
CA ASP A 490 -17.43 -20.31 -4.17
C ASP A 490 -18.05 -18.96 -4.59
N LEU A 491 -17.70 -18.45 -5.78
CA LEU A 491 -18.29 -17.23 -6.35
C LEU A 491 -19.82 -17.30 -6.49
N ALA A 492 -20.32 -18.49 -6.83
CA ALA A 492 -21.74 -18.78 -6.90
C ALA A 492 -22.49 -18.57 -5.59
N ARG A 493 -21.82 -18.64 -4.44
CA ARG A 493 -22.45 -18.35 -3.14
C ARG A 493 -22.71 -16.85 -2.96
N PHE A 494 -21.87 -16.00 -3.55
CA PHE A 494 -21.95 -14.55 -3.40
C PHE A 494 -22.97 -13.90 -4.32
N THR A 495 -23.25 -14.55 -5.45
CA THR A 495 -24.14 -14.01 -6.46
C THR A 495 -25.43 -14.82 -6.48
N ALA A 496 -26.57 -14.14 -6.51
CA ALA A 496 -27.86 -14.78 -6.80
C ALA A 496 -27.89 -15.46 -8.20
N ILE A 497 -26.82 -15.32 -8.98
CA ILE A 497 -26.67 -15.84 -10.34
C ILE A 497 -26.64 -17.37 -10.35
N MET A 498 -26.19 -18.07 -9.30
CA MET A 498 -26.22 -19.54 -9.32
C MET A 498 -27.56 -20.19 -8.95
N LEU A 499 -28.56 -19.43 -8.48
CA LEU A 499 -29.93 -19.94 -8.45
C LEU A 499 -30.51 -20.13 -9.87
N SER A 500 -29.94 -19.47 -10.90
CA SER A 500 -30.32 -19.73 -12.31
C SER A 500 -29.43 -20.78 -12.99
N LEU A 501 -28.14 -20.86 -12.65
CA LEU A 501 -27.23 -21.86 -13.26
C LEU A 501 -27.41 -23.27 -12.68
N SER A 502 -27.74 -23.42 -11.39
CA SER A 502 -28.18 -24.72 -10.84
C SER A 502 -29.51 -25.19 -11.46
N ALA A 503 -30.37 -24.26 -11.88
CA ALA A 503 -31.59 -24.56 -12.63
C ALA A 503 -31.34 -24.92 -14.11
N LEU A 504 -30.12 -24.72 -14.63
CA LEU A 504 -29.76 -25.00 -16.02
C LEU A 504 -29.01 -26.33 -16.22
N GLY A 505 -28.70 -27.08 -15.16
CA GLY A 505 -28.27 -28.48 -15.28
C GLY A 505 -26.90 -28.69 -15.95
N TRP A 506 -25.94 -27.80 -15.74
CA TRP A 506 -24.55 -28.03 -16.16
C TRP A 506 -23.76 -28.57 -14.96
N TRP A 507 -23.74 -29.90 -14.85
CA TRP A 507 -22.79 -30.73 -14.10
C TRP A 507 -22.31 -31.83 -15.03
#